data_AF-A0A520C8Q4-F1
#
_entry.id   AF-A0A520C8Q4-F1
#
_cell.length_a   1.000
_cell.length_b   1.000
_cell.length_c   1.000
_cell.angle_alpha   90.00
_cell.angle_beta   90.00
_cell.angle_gamma   90.00
#
_symmetry.space_group_name_H-M   'P 1'
#
loop_
_entity.id
_entity.type
_entity.pdbx_description
1 polymer ?
#
loop_
_entity_poly.entity_id
_entity_poly.type
_entity_poly.pdbx_seq_one_letter_code
_entity_poly.pdbx_strand_id
1 'polypeptide(L)'
;AIAAATVGIDPLGGLSVVIASSPAGQGHRTVCAQIVADVFGVEPDEVSVNVEFDTQKDAWSVAAGNYSSRFAGAVAGTLHIACMRLRGKVTDIAAASLGCAAADVVFTGGRIQVRHAPERSVPFARFAASPHWAPGLLPAGTEPGLRETAFWTPPQLTAPDENDRVNTSAAYGFVFDLCAVEIDRDTGRVRIDRYVTTHDAGTLLNPALADGQIRGAFAQGLGAALMEEFRYGADGSFQSGTFADYLVPTACEVPDPVILHLETPSPFTPLGAKGLGEGNNMSTPPCIANAVADALGRADIVLPLTPSRVMALIGMDDPAPSRGSVAASMASTEKAVAASQAGQPAKAGKALAAQGEIVLPATPEAVFAVLLDPVALARVIPGCNALTSIGPNRYRADVTVGVGMIKARYAAEVALSEIEAPHRLRLAGSGLSSVGTAKGSGLVSLEPKDGGTLLRYDYEAEVSGKVAAVGGRMLEGAAKIVLKQLFEQLGRQAGGPGTASAPTSWWRRLLQRLGGAK
;
A
#
# COMPACT_ATOMS: atom_id res chain seq x y z
N ALA A 1 1.02 -25.29 -18.16
CA ALA A 1 1.95 -24.19 -18.50
C ALA A 1 3.38 -24.74 -18.57
N ILE A 2 4.00 -24.73 -19.75
CA ILE A 2 5.27 -25.44 -20.03
C ILE A 2 6.48 -24.66 -19.48
N ALA A 3 7.38 -25.32 -18.76
CA ALA A 3 8.70 -24.79 -18.41
C ALA A 3 9.76 -25.36 -19.34
N ALA A 4 10.86 -24.62 -19.51
CA ALA A 4 12.01 -25.04 -20.32
C ALA A 4 13.33 -24.77 -19.59
N ALA A 5 14.30 -25.65 -19.78
CA ALA A 5 15.66 -25.47 -19.30
C ALA A 5 16.64 -26.19 -20.23
N THR A 6 17.83 -25.61 -20.40
CA THR A 6 18.93 -26.18 -21.16
C THR A 6 20.15 -26.31 -20.25
N VAL A 7 20.79 -27.46 -20.28
CA VAL A 7 22.08 -27.72 -19.65
C VAL A 7 23.06 -28.20 -20.72
N GLY A 8 24.31 -27.76 -20.64
CA GLY A 8 25.35 -28.19 -21.56
C GLY A 8 26.71 -28.27 -20.90
N ILE A 9 27.57 -29.11 -21.47
CA ILE A 9 28.97 -29.24 -21.13
C ILE A 9 29.78 -28.66 -22.28
N ASP A 10 30.64 -27.70 -21.99
CA ASP A 10 31.49 -27.05 -22.99
C ASP A 10 32.74 -27.90 -23.34
N PRO A 11 33.54 -27.51 -24.35
CA PRO A 11 34.74 -28.24 -24.77
C PRO A 11 35.87 -28.31 -23.73
N LEU A 12 35.77 -27.56 -22.62
CA LEU A 12 36.69 -27.59 -21.47
C LEU A 12 36.11 -28.40 -20.30
N GLY A 13 34.91 -28.96 -20.45
CA GLY A 13 34.21 -29.72 -19.42
C GLY A 13 33.42 -28.85 -18.44
N GLY A 14 33.30 -27.55 -18.69
CA GLY A 14 32.52 -26.62 -17.88
C GLY A 14 31.02 -26.84 -18.06
N LEU A 15 30.26 -26.71 -16.97
CA LEU A 15 28.80 -26.85 -16.97
C LEU A 15 28.14 -25.49 -17.15
N SER A 16 27.22 -25.41 -18.12
CA SER A 16 26.45 -24.22 -18.42
C SER A 16 24.96 -24.51 -18.38
N VAL A 17 24.20 -23.56 -17.85
CA VAL A 17 22.74 -23.67 -17.70
C VAL A 17 22.07 -22.41 -18.22
N VAL A 18 20.98 -22.60 -18.95
CA VAL A 18 20.02 -21.55 -19.32
C VAL A 18 18.63 -21.99 -18.88
N ILE A 19 17.88 -21.12 -18.23
CA ILE A 19 16.52 -21.41 -17.75
C ILE A 19 15.50 -20.42 -18.33
N ALA A 20 14.26 -20.87 -18.52
CA ALA A 20 13.15 -20.02 -18.93
C ALA A 20 12.54 -19.22 -17.75
N SER A 21 13.39 -18.45 -17.05
CA SER A 21 13.01 -17.61 -15.91
C SER A 21 13.85 -16.34 -15.83
N SER A 22 13.24 -15.25 -15.34
CA SER A 22 13.88 -13.94 -15.18
C SER A 22 13.88 -13.54 -13.70
N PRO A 23 14.86 -13.97 -12.91
CA PRO A 23 14.90 -13.71 -11.47
C PRO A 23 15.15 -12.24 -11.16
N ALA A 24 14.60 -11.79 -10.02
CA ALA A 24 14.73 -10.43 -9.49
C ALA A 24 15.19 -10.43 -8.01
N GLY A 25 15.94 -11.45 -7.59
CA GLY A 25 16.50 -11.57 -6.24
C GLY A 25 16.17 -12.87 -5.49
N GLN A 26 15.36 -13.75 -6.07
CA GLN A 26 14.87 -14.98 -5.40
C GLN A 26 15.93 -16.10 -5.28
N GLY A 27 17.13 -15.92 -5.83
CA GLY A 27 18.22 -16.89 -5.74
C GLY A 27 18.16 -18.06 -6.75
N HIS A 28 17.46 -17.88 -7.89
CA HIS A 28 17.34 -18.93 -8.92
C HIS A 28 18.71 -19.44 -9.41
N ARG A 29 19.69 -18.55 -9.61
CA ARG A 29 21.05 -18.90 -10.03
C ARG A 29 21.71 -19.88 -9.06
N THR A 30 21.64 -19.59 -7.78
CA THR A 30 22.19 -20.42 -6.70
C THR A 30 21.55 -21.79 -6.68
N VAL A 31 20.22 -21.86 -6.69
CA VAL A 31 19.49 -23.13 -6.67
C VAL A 31 19.78 -23.98 -7.91
N CYS A 32 19.81 -23.37 -9.09
CA CYS A 32 20.15 -24.08 -10.32
C CYS A 32 21.58 -24.65 -10.28
N ALA A 33 22.55 -23.86 -9.79
CA ALA A 33 23.93 -24.33 -9.63
C ALA A 33 24.01 -25.54 -8.68
N GLN A 34 23.32 -25.49 -7.54
CA GLN A 34 23.24 -26.59 -6.59
C GLN A 34 22.63 -27.85 -7.21
N ILE A 35 21.51 -27.73 -7.93
CA ILE A 35 20.88 -28.88 -8.60
C ILE A 35 21.83 -29.54 -9.61
N VAL A 36 22.53 -28.74 -10.41
CA VAL A 36 23.48 -29.26 -11.41
C VAL A 36 24.68 -29.90 -10.72
N ALA A 37 25.22 -29.27 -9.69
CA ALA A 37 26.30 -29.78 -8.86
C ALA A 37 25.96 -31.14 -8.25
N ASP A 38 24.78 -31.29 -7.64
CA ASP A 38 24.30 -32.54 -7.07
C ASP A 38 24.17 -33.64 -8.13
N VAL A 39 23.71 -33.29 -9.34
CA VAL A 39 23.55 -34.27 -10.43
C VAL A 39 24.90 -34.72 -10.98
N PHE A 40 25.87 -33.82 -11.17
CA PHE A 40 27.17 -34.14 -11.79
C PHE A 40 28.30 -34.38 -10.79
N GLY A 41 28.02 -34.29 -9.49
CA GLY A 41 28.98 -34.52 -8.42
C GLY A 41 30.15 -33.55 -8.44
N VAL A 42 29.91 -32.29 -8.81
CA VAL A 42 30.88 -31.18 -8.86
C VAL A 42 30.52 -30.13 -7.81
N GLU A 43 31.34 -29.10 -7.63
CA GLU A 43 31.00 -27.97 -6.75
C GLU A 43 30.09 -26.95 -7.47
N PRO A 44 29.19 -26.24 -6.75
CA PRO A 44 28.29 -25.26 -7.37
C PRO A 44 28.99 -24.09 -8.08
N ASP A 45 30.20 -23.71 -7.68
CA ASP A 45 30.97 -22.64 -8.32
C ASP A 45 31.58 -23.06 -9.67
N GLU A 46 31.62 -24.37 -9.95
CA GLU A 46 31.99 -24.92 -11.26
C GLU A 46 30.84 -24.87 -12.29
N VAL A 47 29.65 -24.39 -11.88
CA VAL A 47 28.45 -24.30 -12.74
C VAL A 47 28.14 -22.86 -13.13
N SER A 48 28.20 -22.56 -14.42
CA SER A 48 27.78 -21.27 -14.97
C SER A 48 26.28 -21.23 -15.26
N VAL A 49 25.51 -20.58 -14.39
CA VAL A 49 24.07 -20.36 -14.61
C VAL A 49 23.81 -19.00 -15.24
N ASN A 50 23.34 -19.03 -16.49
CA ASN A 50 22.90 -17.84 -17.22
C ASN A 50 21.37 -17.68 -17.08
N VAL A 51 20.98 -16.53 -16.54
CA VAL A 51 19.57 -16.11 -16.37
C VAL A 51 19.22 -14.90 -17.22
N GLU A 52 20.17 -14.41 -18.02
CA GLU A 52 19.86 -13.54 -19.14
C GLU A 52 19.14 -14.37 -20.20
N PHE A 53 17.98 -13.89 -20.62
CA PHE A 53 17.06 -14.65 -21.43
C PHE A 53 16.87 -14.00 -22.79
N ASP A 54 17.24 -14.71 -23.84
CA ASP A 54 17.09 -14.26 -25.23
C ASP A 54 16.22 -15.25 -26.00
N THR A 55 14.99 -14.82 -26.30
CA THR A 55 13.99 -15.63 -26.99
C THR A 55 14.35 -16.00 -28.43
N GLN A 56 15.38 -15.38 -29.04
CA GLN A 56 15.85 -15.76 -30.37
C GLN A 56 16.69 -17.04 -30.36
N LYS A 57 17.34 -17.36 -29.23
CA LYS A 57 18.29 -18.48 -29.13
C LYS A 57 17.99 -19.46 -28.00
N ASP A 58 17.32 -19.00 -26.95
CA ASP A 58 17.07 -19.79 -25.74
C ASP A 58 15.72 -20.48 -25.82
N ALA A 59 15.63 -21.68 -25.24
CA ALA A 59 14.39 -22.43 -25.18
C ALA A 59 13.38 -21.71 -24.29
N TRP A 60 12.19 -21.44 -24.84
CA TRP A 60 11.14 -20.71 -24.14
C TRP A 60 9.75 -21.25 -24.45
N SER A 61 8.78 -20.87 -23.61
CA SER A 61 7.36 -21.08 -23.85
C SER A 61 6.61 -19.82 -23.42
N VAL A 62 5.32 -19.71 -23.75
CA VAL A 62 4.46 -18.60 -23.29
C VAL A 62 4.44 -18.43 -21.76
N ALA A 63 4.82 -19.46 -21.01
CA ALA A 63 4.91 -19.44 -19.55
C ALA A 63 6.34 -19.19 -19.01
N ALA A 64 7.27 -18.79 -19.87
CA ALA A 64 8.60 -18.34 -19.47
C ALA A 64 8.49 -17.03 -18.67
N GLY A 65 9.31 -16.89 -17.63
CA GLY A 65 9.30 -15.71 -16.75
C GLY A 65 9.33 -16.09 -15.27
N ASN A 66 9.12 -15.09 -14.42
CA ASN A 66 9.11 -15.26 -12.97
C ASN A 66 7.82 -14.73 -12.36
N TYR A 67 6.90 -15.63 -12.02
CA TYR A 67 5.57 -15.32 -11.48
C TYR A 67 4.95 -16.60 -10.85
N SER A 68 3.90 -16.44 -10.03
CA SER A 68 3.12 -17.55 -9.44
C SER A 68 3.97 -18.59 -8.70
N SER A 69 5.06 -18.16 -8.07
CA SER A 69 6.01 -19.03 -7.34
C SER A 69 6.43 -20.30 -8.10
N ARG A 70 6.43 -20.26 -9.44
CA ARG A 70 6.55 -21.47 -10.29
C ARG A 70 7.96 -22.03 -10.41
N PHE A 71 8.99 -21.26 -10.00
CA PHE A 71 10.38 -21.63 -10.23
C PHE A 71 10.74 -23.00 -9.65
N ALA A 72 10.50 -23.23 -8.35
CA ALA A 72 10.89 -24.47 -7.67
C ALA A 72 10.13 -25.70 -8.22
N GLY A 73 8.81 -25.59 -8.36
CA GLY A 73 7.97 -26.71 -8.80
C GLY A 73 8.04 -27.02 -10.30
N ALA A 74 8.44 -26.05 -11.14
CA ALA A 74 8.46 -26.23 -12.60
C ALA A 74 9.84 -26.01 -13.22
N VAL A 75 10.46 -24.85 -13.06
CA VAL A 75 11.71 -24.51 -13.77
C VAL A 75 12.89 -25.33 -13.24
N ALA A 76 13.09 -25.36 -11.92
CA ALA A 76 14.12 -26.16 -11.26
C ALA A 76 13.92 -27.67 -11.53
N GLY A 77 12.68 -28.15 -11.49
CA GLY A 77 12.35 -29.52 -11.87
C GLY A 77 12.64 -29.83 -13.35
N THR A 78 12.38 -28.90 -14.27
CA THR A 78 12.71 -29.06 -15.69
C THR A 78 14.22 -29.09 -15.92
N LEU A 79 14.97 -28.27 -15.19
CA LEU A 79 16.44 -28.33 -15.19
C LEU A 79 16.91 -29.70 -14.71
N HIS A 80 16.38 -30.21 -13.61
CA HIS A 80 16.74 -31.54 -13.11
C HIS A 80 16.47 -32.63 -14.16
N ILE A 81 15.34 -32.58 -14.88
CA ILE A 81 15.05 -33.50 -16.00
C ILE A 81 16.12 -33.41 -17.09
N ALA A 82 16.50 -32.19 -17.49
CA ALA A 82 17.56 -31.98 -18.49
C ALA A 82 18.92 -32.52 -18.01
N CYS A 83 19.27 -32.27 -16.75
CA CYS A 83 20.49 -32.78 -16.12
C CYS A 83 20.51 -34.30 -16.07
N MET A 84 19.40 -34.96 -15.73
CA MET A 84 19.32 -36.43 -15.68
C MET A 84 19.45 -37.06 -17.06
N ARG A 85 18.90 -36.44 -18.11
CA ARG A 85 19.10 -36.89 -19.51
C ARG A 85 20.57 -36.76 -19.92
N LEU A 86 21.18 -35.61 -19.66
CA LEU A 86 22.58 -35.37 -19.99
C LEU A 86 23.51 -36.30 -19.19
N ARG A 87 23.23 -36.50 -17.90
CA ARG A 87 23.94 -37.45 -17.04
C ARG A 87 23.84 -38.87 -17.57
N GLY A 88 22.67 -39.30 -18.05
CA GLY A 88 22.50 -40.61 -18.69
C GLY A 88 23.46 -40.79 -19.88
N LYS A 89 23.49 -39.80 -20.78
CA LYS A 89 24.41 -39.80 -21.92
C LYS A 89 25.88 -39.84 -21.50
N VAL A 90 26.28 -39.01 -20.53
CA VAL A 90 27.65 -39.02 -19.99
C VAL A 90 27.97 -40.35 -19.31
N THR A 91 26.99 -40.98 -18.65
CA THR A 91 27.12 -42.29 -17.99
C THR A 91 27.41 -43.38 -19.01
N ASP A 92 26.71 -43.42 -20.13
CA ASP A 92 26.91 -44.44 -21.17
C ASP A 92 28.29 -44.32 -21.82
N ILE A 93 28.74 -43.08 -22.08
CA ILE A 93 30.09 -42.82 -22.59
C ILE A 93 31.14 -43.24 -21.55
N ALA A 94 30.92 -42.91 -20.27
CA ALA A 94 31.84 -43.26 -19.20
C ALA A 94 31.94 -44.76 -18.95
N ALA A 95 30.81 -45.46 -19.00
CA ALA A 95 30.74 -46.90 -18.85
C ALA A 95 31.56 -47.62 -19.93
N ALA A 96 31.42 -47.18 -21.19
CA ALA A 96 32.20 -47.70 -22.30
C ALA A 96 33.70 -47.41 -22.14
N SER A 97 34.07 -46.17 -21.76
CA SER A 97 35.46 -45.76 -21.59
C SER A 97 36.14 -46.42 -20.39
N LEU A 98 35.42 -46.66 -19.30
CA LEU A 98 35.94 -47.28 -18.08
C LEU A 98 35.88 -48.80 -18.16
N GLY A 99 35.06 -49.38 -19.04
CA GLY A 99 34.84 -50.83 -19.11
C GLY A 99 34.06 -51.34 -17.90
N CYS A 100 32.94 -50.71 -17.58
CA CYS A 100 32.03 -51.12 -16.50
C CYS A 100 30.56 -51.04 -16.96
N ALA A 101 29.63 -51.53 -16.13
CA ALA A 101 28.22 -51.31 -16.38
C ALA A 101 27.83 -49.85 -16.09
N ALA A 102 26.84 -49.31 -16.81
CA ALA A 102 26.31 -47.97 -16.60
C ALA A 102 25.84 -47.74 -15.15
N ALA A 103 25.25 -48.76 -14.52
CA ALA A 103 24.79 -48.71 -13.12
C ALA A 103 25.94 -48.54 -12.09
N ASP A 104 27.16 -48.89 -12.49
CA ASP A 104 28.36 -48.77 -11.65
C ASP A 104 29.04 -47.41 -11.77
N VAL A 105 28.62 -46.55 -12.70
CA VAL A 105 29.20 -45.21 -12.85
C VAL A 105 28.64 -44.28 -11.78
N VAL A 106 29.54 -43.62 -11.05
CA VAL A 106 29.20 -42.68 -9.98
C VAL A 106 29.89 -41.34 -10.24
N PHE A 107 29.13 -40.26 -10.02
CA PHE A 107 29.58 -38.88 -10.12
C PHE A 107 29.74 -38.35 -8.70
N THR A 108 30.96 -38.01 -8.27
CA THR A 108 31.23 -37.53 -6.92
C THR A 108 32.62 -36.88 -6.82
N GLY A 109 32.73 -35.82 -6.01
CA GLY A 109 34.01 -35.15 -5.71
C GLY A 109 34.74 -34.61 -6.95
N GLY A 110 34.01 -34.12 -7.94
CA GLY A 110 34.54 -33.65 -9.22
C GLY A 110 35.03 -34.77 -10.14
N ARG A 111 34.59 -36.01 -9.92
CA ARG A 111 35.09 -37.20 -10.63
C ARG A 111 33.97 -38.12 -11.10
N ILE A 112 34.28 -38.86 -12.15
CA ILE A 112 33.51 -40.01 -12.61
C ILE A 112 34.30 -41.27 -12.25
N GLN A 113 33.70 -42.17 -11.48
CA GLN A 113 34.36 -43.34 -10.94
C GLN A 113 33.48 -44.58 -10.96
N VAL A 114 34.11 -45.76 -10.89
CA VAL A 114 33.41 -47.04 -10.76
C VAL A 114 33.06 -47.29 -9.28
N ARG A 115 31.79 -47.55 -8.97
CA ARG A 115 31.23 -47.70 -7.61
C ARG A 115 32.04 -48.61 -6.69
N HIS A 116 32.47 -49.75 -7.23
CA HIS A 116 33.19 -50.79 -6.48
C HIS A 116 34.71 -50.76 -6.70
N ALA A 117 35.21 -49.75 -7.40
CA ALA A 117 36.64 -49.55 -7.71
C ALA A 117 36.96 -48.05 -7.84
N PRO A 118 36.94 -47.27 -6.74
CA PRO A 118 37.13 -45.81 -6.78
C PRO A 118 38.48 -45.36 -7.38
N GLU A 119 39.48 -46.23 -7.35
CA GLU A 119 40.77 -46.03 -8.02
C GLU A 119 40.63 -45.96 -9.55
N ARG A 120 39.59 -46.58 -10.12
CA ARG A 120 39.17 -46.41 -11.52
C ARG A 120 38.31 -45.16 -11.65
N SER A 121 38.96 -44.01 -11.61
CA SER A 121 38.31 -42.70 -11.71
C SER A 121 39.01 -41.73 -12.66
N VAL A 122 38.22 -40.85 -13.24
CA VAL A 122 38.68 -39.75 -14.11
C VAL A 122 38.09 -38.42 -13.62
N PRO A 123 38.84 -37.30 -13.68
CA PRO A 123 38.28 -35.99 -13.39
C PRO A 123 37.10 -35.68 -14.32
N PHE A 124 36.00 -35.15 -13.77
CA PHE A 124 34.78 -34.85 -14.51
C PHE A 124 35.06 -33.96 -15.72
N ALA A 125 35.68 -32.79 -15.50
CA ALA A 125 35.94 -31.83 -16.58
C ALA A 125 36.75 -32.44 -17.73
N ARG A 126 37.80 -33.21 -17.40
CA ARG A 126 38.64 -33.89 -18.40
C ARG A 126 37.83 -34.91 -19.22
N PHE A 127 37.01 -35.71 -18.55
CA PHE A 127 36.20 -36.72 -19.22
C PHE A 127 35.08 -36.07 -20.05
N ALA A 128 34.36 -35.13 -19.46
CA ALA A 128 33.23 -34.46 -20.07
C ALA A 128 33.63 -33.63 -21.31
N ALA A 129 34.88 -33.16 -21.38
CA ALA A 129 35.44 -32.53 -22.57
C ALA A 129 35.72 -33.52 -23.72
N SER A 130 36.06 -34.78 -23.44
CA SER A 130 36.60 -35.70 -24.45
C SER A 130 35.67 -36.00 -25.63
N PRO A 131 34.33 -36.14 -25.46
CA PRO A 131 33.43 -36.42 -26.59
C PRO A 131 33.37 -35.30 -27.63
N HIS A 132 33.70 -34.06 -27.26
CA HIS A 132 33.78 -32.94 -28.20
C HIS A 132 34.97 -33.07 -29.17
N TRP A 133 36.09 -33.59 -28.66
CA TRP A 133 37.35 -33.68 -29.41
C TRP A 133 37.57 -35.04 -30.08
N ALA A 134 36.94 -36.09 -29.56
CA ALA A 134 37.05 -37.44 -30.07
C ALA A 134 35.66 -38.10 -30.21
N PRO A 135 34.86 -37.71 -31.24
CA PRO A 135 33.53 -38.27 -31.45
C PRO A 135 33.51 -39.79 -31.64
N GLY A 136 34.63 -40.39 -32.07
CA GLY A 136 34.78 -41.86 -32.17
C GLY A 136 34.74 -42.59 -30.82
N LEU A 137 34.81 -41.88 -29.69
CA LEU A 137 34.61 -42.45 -28.34
C LEU A 137 33.13 -42.62 -27.98
N LEU A 138 32.21 -42.08 -28.78
CA LEU A 138 30.79 -42.22 -28.53
C LEU A 138 30.34 -43.68 -28.76
N PRO A 139 29.57 -44.27 -27.83
CA PRO A 139 28.95 -45.57 -28.08
C PRO A 139 28.09 -45.56 -29.34
N ALA A 140 28.00 -46.69 -30.03
CA ALA A 140 27.19 -46.82 -31.24
C ALA A 140 25.73 -46.39 -30.98
N GLY A 141 25.19 -45.54 -31.86
CA GLY A 141 23.84 -44.99 -31.72
C GLY A 141 23.72 -43.75 -30.81
N THR A 142 24.82 -43.30 -30.19
CA THR A 142 24.83 -42.06 -29.40
C THR A 142 25.02 -40.86 -30.32
N GLU A 143 24.06 -39.94 -30.32
CA GLU A 143 24.19 -38.68 -31.07
C GLU A 143 25.33 -37.81 -30.49
N PRO A 144 26.11 -37.10 -31.32
CA PRO A 144 27.12 -36.14 -30.85
C PRO A 144 26.52 -34.96 -30.05
N GLY A 145 27.38 -34.25 -29.32
CA GLY A 145 27.03 -33.05 -28.56
C GLY A 145 26.61 -33.35 -27.11
N LEU A 146 27.02 -32.48 -26.19
CA LEU A 146 26.72 -32.59 -24.76
C LEU A 146 25.86 -31.41 -24.32
N ARG A 147 24.68 -31.29 -24.93
CA ARG A 147 23.71 -30.22 -24.65
C ARG A 147 22.32 -30.83 -24.67
N GLU A 148 21.57 -30.62 -23.60
CA GLU A 148 20.22 -31.13 -23.43
C GLU A 148 19.26 -30.01 -23.10
N THR A 149 18.13 -29.98 -23.81
CA THR A 149 17.01 -29.09 -23.53
C THR A 149 15.81 -29.92 -23.13
N ALA A 150 15.21 -29.60 -21.99
CA ALA A 150 13.96 -30.19 -21.55
C ALA A 150 12.82 -29.17 -21.62
N PHE A 151 11.66 -29.65 -22.04
CA PHE A 151 10.38 -28.98 -21.88
C PHE A 151 9.51 -29.86 -21.00
N TRP A 152 8.86 -29.26 -20.01
CA TRP A 152 8.03 -30.02 -19.08
C TRP A 152 6.78 -29.25 -18.67
N THR A 153 5.67 -29.98 -18.58
CA THR A 153 4.44 -29.54 -17.93
C THR A 153 3.93 -30.70 -17.07
N PRO A 154 3.34 -30.44 -15.90
CA PRO A 154 2.70 -31.48 -15.12
C PRO A 154 1.56 -32.11 -15.92
N PRO A 155 1.47 -33.45 -16.02
CA PRO A 155 0.39 -34.13 -16.74
C PRO A 155 -1.02 -33.82 -16.20
N GLN A 156 -1.11 -33.44 -14.93
CA GLN A 156 -2.35 -33.11 -14.23
C GLN A 156 -2.95 -31.76 -14.67
N LEU A 157 -2.19 -30.92 -15.38
CA LEU A 157 -2.68 -29.65 -15.91
C LEU A 157 -3.26 -29.85 -17.32
N THR A 158 -4.49 -30.37 -17.37
CA THR A 158 -5.23 -30.60 -18.61
C THR A 158 -5.94 -29.34 -19.09
N ALA A 159 -6.42 -29.37 -20.34
CA ALA A 159 -7.30 -28.32 -20.87
C ALA A 159 -8.59 -28.21 -20.02
N PRO A 160 -9.29 -27.06 -20.06
CA PRO A 160 -10.59 -26.92 -19.44
C PRO A 160 -11.56 -27.99 -19.93
N ASP A 161 -12.42 -28.49 -19.04
CA ASP A 161 -13.50 -29.38 -19.44
C ASP A 161 -14.69 -28.62 -20.06
N GLU A 162 -15.74 -29.35 -20.45
CA GLU A 162 -16.94 -28.78 -21.09
C GLU A 162 -17.69 -27.75 -20.22
N ASN A 163 -17.37 -27.65 -18.93
CA ASN A 163 -17.94 -26.67 -18.00
C ASN A 163 -16.93 -25.55 -17.66
N ASP A 164 -15.89 -25.37 -18.47
CA ASP A 164 -14.80 -24.40 -18.27
C ASP A 164 -14.04 -24.59 -16.95
N ARG A 165 -14.03 -25.81 -16.38
CA ARG A 165 -13.28 -26.10 -15.15
C ARG A 165 -11.84 -26.45 -15.49
N VAL A 166 -10.89 -25.85 -14.78
CA VAL A 166 -9.46 -26.09 -14.95
C VAL A 166 -8.79 -26.31 -13.60
N ASN A 167 -7.89 -27.29 -13.53
CA ASN A 167 -6.94 -27.34 -12.42
C ASN A 167 -5.79 -26.36 -12.72
N THR A 168 -5.72 -25.26 -11.97
CA THR A 168 -4.77 -24.18 -12.23
C THR A 168 -3.39 -24.43 -11.63
N SER A 169 -3.25 -25.40 -10.71
CA SER A 169 -2.02 -25.61 -9.93
C SER A 169 -1.68 -27.09 -9.79
N ALA A 170 -0.41 -27.44 -10.03
CA ALA A 170 0.05 -28.82 -9.91
C ALA A 170 0.36 -29.23 -8.46
N ALA A 171 0.65 -28.25 -7.61
CA ALA A 171 0.94 -28.42 -6.20
C ALA A 171 0.53 -27.15 -5.44
N TYR A 172 0.21 -27.32 -4.16
CA TYR A 172 -0.17 -26.25 -3.25
C TYR A 172 0.79 -26.24 -2.08
N GLY A 173 1.46 -25.10 -1.87
CA GLY A 173 2.14 -24.81 -0.61
C GLY A 173 1.13 -24.38 0.44
N PHE A 174 1.37 -24.73 1.70
CA PHE A 174 0.51 -24.34 2.81
C PHE A 174 1.26 -23.38 3.73
N VAL A 175 0.52 -22.40 4.25
CA VAL A 175 1.04 -21.44 5.23
C VAL A 175 0.11 -21.43 6.44
N PHE A 176 0.69 -21.44 7.63
CA PHE A 176 -0.04 -21.21 8.87
C PHE A 176 0.64 -20.12 9.67
N ASP A 177 -0.10 -19.07 10.01
CA ASP A 177 0.40 -17.92 10.73
C ASP A 177 -0.31 -17.72 12.05
N LEU A 178 0.46 -17.26 13.03
CA LEU A 178 -0.04 -16.78 14.32
C LEU A 178 0.60 -15.43 14.62
N CYS A 179 -0.25 -14.45 14.93
CA CYS A 179 0.18 -13.09 15.25
C CYS A 179 -0.37 -12.68 16.61
N ALA A 180 0.51 -12.20 17.48
CA ALA A 180 0.17 -11.52 18.71
C ALA A 180 0.49 -10.02 18.54
N VAL A 181 -0.48 -9.16 18.85
CA VAL A 181 -0.34 -7.71 18.72
C VAL A 181 -0.64 -7.01 20.04
N GLU A 182 0.01 -5.87 20.23
CA GLU A 182 -0.37 -4.86 21.23
C GLU A 182 -0.85 -3.60 20.51
N ILE A 183 -1.90 -2.98 21.05
CA ILE A 183 -2.45 -1.73 20.52
C ILE A 183 -2.32 -0.65 21.58
N ASP A 184 -1.57 0.40 21.26
CA ASP A 184 -1.50 1.61 22.08
C ASP A 184 -2.85 2.34 22.01
N ARG A 185 -3.54 2.47 23.16
CA ARG A 185 -4.87 3.07 23.23
C ARG A 185 -4.88 4.58 22.97
N ASP A 186 -3.75 5.26 23.24
CA ASP A 186 -3.66 6.70 23.11
C ASP A 186 -3.24 7.13 21.69
N THR A 187 -2.49 6.28 20.99
CA THR A 187 -1.99 6.58 19.64
C THR A 187 -2.56 5.72 18.52
N GLY A 188 -3.20 4.60 18.84
CA GLY A 188 -3.69 3.61 17.87
C GLY A 188 -2.56 2.83 17.19
N ARG A 189 -1.35 2.88 17.73
CA ARG A 189 -0.20 2.18 17.14
C ARG A 189 -0.32 0.69 17.41
N VAL A 190 -0.29 -0.10 16.34
CA VAL A 190 -0.22 -1.57 16.41
C VAL A 190 1.24 -1.99 16.45
N ARG A 191 1.64 -2.71 17.49
CA ARG A 191 2.96 -3.35 17.62
C ARG A 191 2.77 -4.85 17.51
N ILE A 192 3.52 -5.50 16.63
CA ILE A 192 3.60 -6.96 16.60
C ILE A 192 4.50 -7.38 17.76
N ASP A 193 3.97 -8.13 18.72
CA ASP A 193 4.75 -8.69 19.82
C ASP A 193 5.42 -10.00 19.41
N ARG A 194 4.69 -10.84 18.67
CA ARG A 194 5.23 -12.08 18.12
C ARG A 194 4.49 -12.45 16.84
N TYR A 195 5.26 -12.92 15.86
CA TYR A 195 4.74 -13.50 14.65
C TYR A 195 5.39 -14.87 14.43
N VAL A 196 4.58 -15.90 14.26
CA VAL A 196 5.02 -17.26 13.94
C VAL A 196 4.44 -17.63 12.59
N THR A 197 5.27 -18.16 11.71
CA THR A 197 4.84 -18.59 10.38
C THR A 197 5.41 -19.97 10.05
N THR A 198 4.53 -20.86 9.61
CA THR A 198 4.90 -22.21 9.16
C THR A 198 4.66 -22.34 7.68
N HIS A 199 5.64 -22.87 6.95
CA HIS A 199 5.54 -23.07 5.51
C HIS A 199 5.73 -24.53 5.12
N ASP A 200 4.80 -25.07 4.34
CA ASP A 200 4.98 -26.33 3.61
C ASP A 200 5.34 -26.03 2.15
N ALA A 201 6.64 -26.01 1.87
CA ALA A 201 7.18 -25.81 0.53
C ALA A 201 7.55 -27.14 -0.17
N GLY A 202 7.12 -28.28 0.35
CA GLY A 202 7.61 -29.58 -0.11
C GLY A 202 9.10 -29.73 0.19
N THR A 203 9.87 -30.26 -0.75
CA THR A 203 11.33 -30.34 -0.62
C THR A 203 11.97 -28.95 -0.63
N LEU A 204 12.70 -28.58 0.42
CA LEU A 204 13.45 -27.33 0.45
C LEU A 204 14.72 -27.41 -0.38
N LEU A 205 14.75 -26.67 -1.49
CA LEU A 205 15.91 -26.63 -2.39
C LEU A 205 17.11 -25.88 -1.79
N ASN A 206 16.85 -24.83 -1.00
CA ASN A 206 17.87 -24.09 -0.27
C ASN A 206 17.24 -23.43 0.97
N PRO A 207 17.53 -23.93 2.19
CA PRO A 207 16.91 -23.42 3.41
C PRO A 207 17.18 -21.93 3.68
N ALA A 208 18.38 -21.44 3.41
CA ALA A 208 18.72 -20.04 3.66
C ALA A 208 17.97 -19.08 2.72
N LEU A 209 17.81 -19.45 1.45
CA LEU A 209 17.00 -18.67 0.50
C LEU A 209 15.51 -18.74 0.83
N ALA A 210 15.03 -19.90 1.29
CA ALA A 210 13.65 -20.05 1.75
C ALA A 210 13.34 -19.10 2.91
N ASP A 211 14.20 -19.09 3.91
CA ASP A 211 14.18 -18.18 5.05
C ASP A 211 14.21 -16.70 4.65
N GLY A 212 15.04 -16.34 3.67
CA GLY A 212 15.12 -14.99 3.14
C GLY A 212 13.85 -14.56 2.40
N GLN A 213 13.25 -15.46 1.61
CA GLN A 213 11.99 -15.20 0.91
C GLN A 213 10.83 -14.99 1.90
N ILE A 214 10.74 -15.83 2.93
CA ILE A 214 9.72 -15.72 3.98
C ILE A 214 9.81 -14.37 4.70
N ARG A 215 11.03 -13.96 5.09
CA ARG A 215 11.25 -12.63 5.72
C ARG A 215 10.84 -11.48 4.81
N GLY A 216 11.21 -11.53 3.53
CA GLY A 216 10.84 -10.50 2.56
C GLY A 216 9.32 -10.42 2.32
N ALA A 217 8.67 -11.58 2.16
CA ALA A 217 7.23 -11.67 1.98
C ALA A 217 6.47 -11.21 3.23
N PHE A 218 6.96 -11.54 4.42
CA PHE A 218 6.43 -11.06 5.69
C PHE A 218 6.53 -9.54 5.81
N ALA A 219 7.70 -8.97 5.52
CA ALA A 219 7.91 -7.52 5.55
C ALA A 219 6.94 -6.80 4.59
N GLN A 220 6.77 -7.31 3.37
CA GLN A 220 5.82 -6.76 2.39
C GLN A 220 4.37 -6.88 2.87
N GLY A 221 3.99 -8.04 3.42
CA GLY A 221 2.66 -8.27 3.97
C GLY A 221 2.35 -7.38 5.18
N LEU A 222 3.34 -7.09 6.02
CA LEU A 222 3.25 -6.13 7.13
C LEU A 222 2.98 -4.72 6.60
N GLY A 223 3.69 -4.30 5.55
CA GLY A 223 3.44 -3.04 4.86
C GLY A 223 2.00 -2.91 4.39
N ALA A 224 1.50 -3.90 3.65
CA ALA A 224 0.11 -3.95 3.22
C ALA A 224 -0.90 -3.92 4.39
N ALA A 225 -0.55 -4.52 5.53
CA ALA A 225 -1.44 -4.57 6.69
C ALA A 225 -1.46 -3.27 7.50
N LEU A 226 -0.35 -2.56 7.63
CA LEU A 226 -0.21 -1.47 8.62
C LEU A 226 0.08 -0.09 8.01
N MET A 227 0.57 -0.02 6.76
CA MET A 227 1.27 1.19 6.27
C MET A 227 0.86 1.60 4.85
N GLU A 228 0.89 0.66 3.91
CA GLU A 228 0.84 0.94 2.47
C GLU A 228 -0.59 1.24 2.01
N GLU A 229 -0.79 2.40 1.37
CA GLU A 229 -2.09 2.83 0.85
C GLU A 229 -1.93 3.59 -0.47
N PHE A 230 -2.63 3.16 -1.51
CA PHE A 230 -2.81 3.97 -2.71
C PHE A 230 -3.90 5.02 -2.47
N ARG A 231 -3.51 6.30 -2.39
CA ARG A 231 -4.44 7.40 -2.15
C ARG A 231 -4.72 8.20 -3.41
N TYR A 232 -5.99 8.55 -3.58
CA TYR A 232 -6.45 9.40 -4.68
C TYR A 232 -7.26 10.58 -4.15
N GLY A 233 -7.04 11.76 -4.71
CA GLY A 233 -7.86 12.94 -4.47
C GLY A 233 -9.24 12.82 -5.10
N ALA A 234 -10.17 13.69 -4.70
CA ALA A 234 -11.53 13.72 -5.25
C ALA A 234 -11.59 14.02 -6.76
N ASP A 235 -10.50 14.59 -7.30
CA ASP A 235 -10.29 14.86 -8.72
C ASP A 235 -9.58 13.70 -9.47
N GLY A 236 -9.31 12.59 -8.78
CA GLY A 236 -8.56 11.44 -9.31
C GLY A 236 -7.04 11.60 -9.27
N SER A 237 -6.51 12.69 -8.69
CA SER A 237 -5.06 12.88 -8.56
C SER A 237 -4.43 11.80 -7.67
N PHE A 238 -3.31 11.20 -8.09
CA PHE A 238 -2.59 10.20 -7.30
C PHE A 238 -1.72 10.88 -6.23
N GLN A 239 -1.99 10.59 -4.96
CA GLN A 239 -1.40 11.28 -3.80
C GLN A 239 -0.29 10.49 -3.10
N SER A 240 -0.06 9.24 -3.49
CA SER A 240 0.95 8.34 -2.92
C SER A 240 2.03 8.00 -3.95
N GLY A 241 2.49 9.02 -4.69
CA GLY A 241 3.44 8.88 -5.80
C GLY A 241 4.91 8.85 -5.42
N THR A 242 5.23 9.04 -4.13
CA THR A 242 6.61 9.06 -3.61
C THR A 242 6.71 8.17 -2.37
N PHE A 243 7.92 7.70 -2.01
CA PHE A 243 8.13 6.96 -0.76
C PHE A 243 7.99 7.81 0.51
N ALA A 244 7.80 9.14 0.40
CA ALA A 244 7.38 9.95 1.53
C ALA A 244 5.87 9.82 1.81
N ASP A 245 5.08 9.53 0.76
CA ASP A 245 3.63 9.44 0.83
C ASP A 245 3.12 7.98 0.83
N TYR A 246 3.88 7.06 0.24
CA TYR A 246 3.66 5.61 0.25
C TYR A 246 4.67 4.97 1.20
N LEU A 247 4.21 4.62 2.40
CA LEU A 247 5.07 4.22 3.50
C LEU A 247 5.47 2.74 3.38
N VAL A 248 6.60 2.49 2.71
CA VAL A 248 7.23 1.17 2.70
C VAL A 248 7.82 0.87 4.09
N PRO A 249 7.63 -0.33 4.65
CA PRO A 249 8.22 -0.71 5.93
C PRO A 249 9.74 -0.53 5.97
N THR A 250 10.25 -0.05 7.10
CA THR A 250 11.69 -0.03 7.37
C THR A 250 12.06 -1.15 8.35
N ALA A 251 13.35 -1.34 8.58
CA ALA A 251 13.85 -2.30 9.57
C ALA A 251 13.39 -2.00 11.01
N CYS A 252 12.90 -0.79 11.30
CA CYS A 252 12.40 -0.41 12.61
C CYS A 252 10.97 -0.94 12.87
N GLU A 253 10.17 -1.15 11.83
CA GLU A 253 8.79 -1.63 11.96
C GLU A 253 8.66 -3.15 11.78
N VAL A 254 9.63 -3.79 11.12
CA VAL A 254 9.57 -5.22 10.76
C VAL A 254 10.28 -6.06 11.82
N PRO A 255 9.56 -6.81 12.69
CA PRO A 255 10.18 -7.77 13.59
C PRO A 255 10.69 -9.01 12.82
N ASP A 256 11.62 -9.76 13.39
CA ASP A 256 11.99 -11.07 12.82
C ASP A 256 10.89 -12.09 13.17
N PRO A 257 10.25 -12.75 12.18
CA PRO A 257 9.26 -13.78 12.46
C PRO A 257 9.93 -15.07 12.93
N VAL A 258 9.23 -15.86 13.75
CA VAL A 258 9.61 -17.25 14.03
C VAL A 258 9.19 -18.09 12.83
N ILE A 259 10.18 -18.57 12.07
CA ILE A 259 9.96 -19.37 10.86
C ILE A 259 10.04 -20.86 11.19
N LEU A 260 9.02 -21.60 10.79
CA LEU A 260 8.94 -23.05 10.87
C LEU A 260 8.77 -23.63 9.47
N HIS A 261 9.44 -24.74 9.20
CA HIS A 261 9.32 -25.47 7.94
C HIS A 261 8.64 -26.81 8.16
N LEU A 262 7.71 -27.14 7.27
CA LEU A 262 7.15 -28.47 7.11
C LEU A 262 7.51 -28.95 5.69
N GLU A 263 7.94 -30.20 5.55
CA GLU A 263 8.31 -30.73 4.22
C GLU A 263 7.40 -31.89 3.87
N THR A 264 6.40 -31.62 3.02
CA THR A 264 5.58 -32.67 2.39
C THR A 264 5.86 -32.71 0.89
N PRO A 265 6.85 -33.49 0.41
CA PRO A 265 7.23 -33.52 -0.99
C PRO A 265 6.04 -33.77 -1.92
N SER A 266 5.90 -32.94 -2.96
CA SER A 266 4.83 -33.09 -3.93
C SER A 266 5.11 -34.26 -4.89
N PRO A 267 4.17 -35.20 -5.08
CA PRO A 267 4.33 -36.29 -6.04
C PRO A 267 4.19 -35.81 -7.50
N PHE A 268 3.82 -34.54 -7.73
CA PHE A 268 3.51 -34.00 -9.07
C PHE A 268 4.59 -33.07 -9.62
N THR A 269 5.62 -32.76 -8.84
CA THR A 269 6.75 -31.90 -9.24
C THR A 269 8.04 -32.72 -9.25
N PRO A 270 8.96 -32.54 -10.23
CA PRO A 270 10.11 -33.43 -10.39
C PRO A 270 11.05 -33.52 -9.18
N LEU A 271 11.15 -32.44 -8.38
CA LEU A 271 11.99 -32.38 -7.19
C LEU A 271 11.21 -32.48 -5.87
N GLY A 272 9.90 -32.69 -5.93
CA GLY A 272 9.03 -32.62 -4.75
C GLY A 272 8.84 -31.21 -4.16
N ALA A 273 9.48 -30.20 -4.72
CA ALA A 273 9.42 -28.81 -4.28
C ALA A 273 8.15 -28.08 -4.74
N LYS A 274 7.65 -27.18 -3.90
CA LYS A 274 6.47 -26.33 -4.13
C LYS A 274 6.86 -24.85 -4.12
N GLY A 275 5.93 -23.97 -4.47
CA GLY A 275 6.13 -22.53 -4.40
C GLY A 275 6.14 -22.00 -2.96
N LEU A 276 7.05 -21.08 -2.66
CA LEU A 276 7.20 -20.46 -1.33
C LEU A 276 7.16 -18.92 -1.36
N GLY A 277 7.62 -18.29 -2.44
CA GLY A 277 7.95 -16.85 -2.46
C GLY A 277 6.78 -15.89 -2.20
N GLU A 278 5.54 -16.32 -2.44
CA GLU A 278 4.35 -15.48 -2.25
C GLU A 278 3.64 -15.74 -0.90
N GLY A 279 4.03 -16.75 -0.13
CA GLY A 279 3.26 -17.24 1.02
C GLY A 279 2.80 -16.15 2.00
N ASN A 280 3.74 -15.48 2.67
CA ASN A 280 3.42 -14.48 3.69
C ASN A 280 2.82 -13.19 3.14
N ASN A 281 3.05 -12.86 1.87
CA ASN A 281 2.45 -11.64 1.32
C ASN A 281 0.91 -11.73 1.28
N MET A 282 0.38 -12.97 1.20
CA MET A 282 -1.06 -13.25 1.23
C MET A 282 -1.58 -13.40 2.64
N SER A 283 -0.82 -14.07 3.52
CA SER A 283 -1.31 -14.52 4.82
C SER A 283 -1.01 -13.57 5.99
N THR A 284 0.03 -12.73 5.87
CA THR A 284 0.36 -11.71 6.88
C THR A 284 -0.75 -10.67 7.06
N PRO A 285 -1.31 -10.06 5.99
CA PRO A 285 -2.37 -9.08 6.16
C PRO A 285 -3.61 -9.58 6.93
N PRO A 286 -4.23 -10.72 6.57
CA PRO A 286 -5.38 -11.23 7.31
C PRO A 286 -5.01 -11.73 8.72
N CYS A 287 -3.79 -12.25 8.93
CA CYS A 287 -3.35 -12.67 10.27
C CYS A 287 -3.27 -11.47 11.23
N ILE A 288 -2.68 -10.35 10.78
CA ILE A 288 -2.63 -9.11 11.56
C ILE A 288 -4.04 -8.53 11.76
N ALA A 289 -4.88 -8.53 10.73
CA ALA A 289 -6.26 -8.05 10.82
C ALA A 289 -7.06 -8.83 11.89
N ASN A 290 -6.92 -10.16 11.92
CA ASN A 290 -7.58 -11.01 12.90
C ASN A 290 -7.04 -10.79 14.32
N ALA A 291 -5.73 -10.57 14.47
CA ALA A 291 -5.14 -10.25 15.78
C ALA A 291 -5.64 -8.90 16.32
N VAL A 292 -5.81 -7.89 15.46
CA VAL A 292 -6.38 -6.60 15.84
C VAL A 292 -7.89 -6.70 16.09
N ALA A 293 -8.62 -7.50 15.31
CA ALA A 293 -10.02 -7.82 15.53
C ALA A 293 -10.25 -8.39 16.94
N ASP A 294 -9.43 -9.38 17.33
CA ASP A 294 -9.44 -9.99 18.65
C ASP A 294 -9.13 -8.96 19.75
N ALA A 295 -8.04 -8.19 19.59
CA ALA A 295 -7.62 -7.19 20.57
C ALA A 295 -8.65 -6.07 20.80
N LEU A 296 -9.44 -5.71 19.78
CA LEU A 296 -10.47 -4.66 19.85
C LEU A 296 -11.89 -5.20 20.09
N GLY A 297 -12.10 -6.53 20.04
CA GLY A 297 -13.43 -7.13 20.09
C GLY A 297 -14.32 -6.72 18.91
N ARG A 298 -13.75 -6.57 17.71
CA ARG A 298 -14.45 -6.11 16.50
C ARG A 298 -14.30 -7.08 15.34
N ALA A 299 -15.29 -7.13 14.47
CA ALA A 299 -15.24 -7.95 13.25
C ALA A 299 -15.00 -7.14 11.97
N ASP A 300 -15.26 -5.84 11.99
CA ASP A 300 -15.22 -4.95 10.83
C ASP A 300 -13.85 -4.26 10.69
N ILE A 301 -12.81 -5.10 10.51
CA ILE A 301 -11.44 -4.63 10.27
C ILE A 301 -11.22 -4.41 8.77
N VAL A 302 -10.71 -3.21 8.43
CA VAL A 302 -10.33 -2.85 7.07
C VAL A 302 -8.89 -2.36 7.04
N LEU A 303 -8.07 -3.02 6.21
CA LEU A 303 -6.67 -2.68 6.02
C LEU A 303 -6.48 -1.46 5.09
N PRO A 304 -5.34 -0.76 5.17
CA PRO A 304 -4.32 -0.87 6.22
C PRO A 304 -4.81 -0.32 7.57
N LEU A 305 -4.24 -0.85 8.65
CA LEU A 305 -4.47 -0.47 10.05
C LEU A 305 -3.50 0.64 10.47
N THR A 306 -3.56 1.76 9.76
CA THR A 306 -2.79 2.94 10.13
C THR A 306 -3.25 3.46 11.49
N PRO A 307 -2.39 4.17 12.26
CA PRO A 307 -2.75 4.63 13.60
C PRO A 307 -4.04 5.45 13.64
N SER A 308 -4.29 6.30 12.64
CA SER A 308 -5.53 7.09 12.54
C SER A 308 -6.78 6.23 12.34
N ARG A 309 -6.69 5.17 11.53
CA ARG A 309 -7.79 4.22 11.32
C ARG A 309 -8.03 3.38 12.57
N VAL A 310 -6.99 2.91 13.24
CA VAL A 310 -7.10 2.17 14.51
C VAL A 310 -7.71 3.04 15.60
N MET A 311 -7.32 4.31 15.71
CA MET A 311 -7.96 5.25 16.65
C MET A 311 -9.45 5.43 16.37
N ALA A 312 -9.85 5.51 15.11
CA ALA A 312 -11.27 5.53 14.75
C ALA A 312 -11.99 4.23 15.12
N LEU A 313 -11.27 3.09 15.12
CA LEU A 313 -11.82 1.80 15.56
C LEU A 313 -11.99 1.70 17.07
N ILE A 314 -11.06 2.25 17.84
CA ILE A 314 -11.10 2.28 19.32
C ILE A 314 -12.21 3.24 19.79
N GLY A 315 -12.37 4.38 19.11
CA GLY A 315 -13.21 5.47 19.57
C GLY A 315 -12.54 6.29 20.67
N MET A 316 -12.86 7.58 20.76
CA MET A 316 -12.42 8.42 21.87
C MET A 316 -13.66 8.96 22.58
N ASP A 317 -13.84 8.60 23.84
CA ASP A 317 -14.79 9.29 24.70
C ASP A 317 -14.26 10.70 24.98
N ASP A 318 -15.07 11.73 24.69
CA ASP A 318 -14.73 13.13 24.99
C ASP A 318 -14.93 13.38 26.49
N PRO A 319 -13.86 13.57 27.29
CA PRO A 319 -14.03 13.82 28.72
C PRO A 319 -14.68 15.20 28.93
N ALA A 320 -15.54 15.28 29.93
CA ALA A 320 -16.21 16.54 30.28
C ALA A 320 -15.20 17.68 30.52
N PRO A 321 -15.45 18.89 30.01
CA PRO A 321 -14.50 20.00 30.10
C PRO A 321 -14.17 20.33 31.57
N SER A 322 -12.88 20.51 31.85
CA SER A 322 -12.40 20.85 33.20
C SER A 322 -12.96 22.22 33.63
N ARG A 323 -13.60 22.33 34.80
CA ARG A 323 -14.20 23.58 35.31
C ARG A 323 -13.22 24.78 35.34
N GLY A 324 -11.92 24.53 35.47
CA GLY A 324 -10.87 25.56 35.50
C GLY A 324 -10.60 26.24 34.14
N SER A 325 -10.79 25.54 33.02
CA SER A 325 -10.54 26.12 31.68
C SER A 325 -11.63 27.12 31.27
N VAL A 326 -12.85 26.95 31.78
CA VAL A 326 -13.98 27.85 31.52
C VAL A 326 -13.77 29.20 32.22
N ALA A 327 -13.34 29.20 33.48
CA ALA A 327 -13.07 30.44 34.23
C ALA A 327 -11.87 31.22 33.67
N ALA A 328 -10.79 30.51 33.30
CA ALA A 328 -9.62 31.13 32.67
C ALA A 328 -9.95 31.72 31.28
N SER A 329 -10.85 31.06 30.54
CA SER A 329 -11.36 31.56 29.27
C SER A 329 -12.15 32.86 29.44
N MET A 330 -13.06 32.96 30.42
CA MET A 330 -13.85 34.18 30.67
C MET A 330 -12.97 35.40 30.96
N ALA A 331 -11.96 35.23 31.82
CA ALA A 331 -11.00 36.31 32.12
C ALA A 331 -10.13 36.72 30.92
N SER A 332 -9.83 35.76 30.02
CA SER A 332 -9.07 36.02 28.80
C SER A 332 -9.89 36.72 27.70
N THR A 333 -11.20 36.50 27.68
CA THR A 333 -12.14 37.10 26.72
C THR A 333 -12.41 38.56 27.07
N GLU A 334 -12.60 38.89 28.35
CA GLU A 334 -12.71 40.29 28.80
C GLU A 334 -11.46 41.11 28.46
N LYS A 335 -10.27 40.53 28.65
CA LYS A 335 -9.00 41.17 28.26
C LYS A 335 -8.84 41.32 26.75
N ALA A 336 -9.29 40.36 25.95
CA ALA A 336 -9.19 40.42 24.50
C ALA A 336 -10.15 41.45 23.88
N VAL A 337 -11.36 41.60 24.42
CA VAL A 337 -12.33 42.63 24.02
C VAL A 337 -11.83 44.04 24.38
N ALA A 338 -11.14 44.19 25.52
CA ALA A 338 -10.49 45.44 25.89
C ALA A 338 -9.27 45.76 24.97
N ALA A 339 -8.49 44.74 24.60
CA ALA A 339 -7.33 44.90 23.71
C ALA A 339 -7.73 45.21 22.26
N SER A 340 -8.84 44.65 21.77
CA SER A 340 -9.36 44.95 20.42
C SER A 340 -9.93 46.37 20.30
N GLN A 341 -10.38 46.98 21.41
CA GLN A 341 -10.76 48.40 21.45
C GLN A 341 -9.55 49.34 21.50
N ALA A 342 -8.37 48.85 21.88
CA ALA A 342 -7.14 49.63 22.05
C ALA A 342 -6.14 49.48 20.89
N GLY A 343 -6.47 48.73 19.83
CA GLY A 343 -5.65 48.63 18.62
C GLY A 343 -4.26 48.00 18.81
N GLN A 344 -4.06 47.16 19.84
CA GLN A 344 -2.76 46.50 20.07
C GLN A 344 -2.68 45.13 19.38
N PRO A 345 -1.59 44.82 18.65
CA PRO A 345 -1.39 43.50 18.06
C PRO A 345 -1.08 42.43 19.13
N ALA A 346 -1.80 41.32 19.09
CA ALA A 346 -1.60 40.18 19.99
C ALA A 346 -0.39 39.32 19.57
N LYS A 347 0.33 38.77 20.57
CA LYS A 347 1.48 37.86 20.35
C LYS A 347 1.07 36.38 20.41
N ALA A 348 1.58 35.64 19.43
CA ALA A 348 1.92 34.20 19.41
C ALA A 348 0.80 33.14 19.39
N GLY A 349 -0.04 33.17 18.36
CA GLY A 349 -0.70 32.00 17.78
C GLY A 349 -0.49 31.97 16.26
N LYS A 350 -0.76 30.84 15.59
CA LYS A 350 -0.67 30.76 14.12
C LYS A 350 -1.82 31.56 13.52
N ALA A 351 -1.50 32.72 12.96
CA ALA A 351 -2.46 33.60 12.29
C ALA A 351 -2.81 33.06 10.90
N LEU A 352 -4.11 32.98 10.62
CA LEU A 352 -4.72 32.74 9.31
C LEU A 352 -5.25 34.08 8.82
N ALA A 353 -4.99 34.45 7.57
CA ALA A 353 -5.57 35.64 6.97
C ALA A 353 -5.97 35.37 5.52
N ALA A 354 -7.13 35.86 5.09
CA ALA A 354 -7.49 35.86 3.68
C ALA A 354 -8.48 36.97 3.33
N GLN A 355 -8.60 37.22 2.03
CA GLN A 355 -9.58 38.14 1.44
C GLN A 355 -10.27 37.45 0.25
N GLY A 356 -11.49 37.87 -0.07
CA GLY A 356 -12.23 37.31 -1.20
C GLY A 356 -13.49 38.09 -1.57
N GLU A 357 -14.08 37.69 -2.69
CA GLU A 357 -15.31 38.26 -3.22
C GLU A 357 -16.30 37.14 -3.62
N ILE A 358 -17.59 37.37 -3.42
CA ILE A 358 -18.67 36.48 -3.88
C ILE A 358 -19.90 37.29 -4.29
N VAL A 359 -20.61 36.81 -5.32
CA VAL A 359 -21.89 37.41 -5.75
C VAL A 359 -23.05 36.62 -5.14
N LEU A 360 -23.92 37.31 -4.40
CA LEU A 360 -25.11 36.75 -3.76
C LEU A 360 -26.38 37.18 -4.52
N PRO A 361 -27.35 36.27 -4.77
CA PRO A 361 -28.58 36.57 -5.51
C PRO A 361 -29.65 37.22 -4.62
N ALA A 362 -29.29 38.28 -3.90
CA ALA A 362 -30.18 39.06 -3.03
C ALA A 362 -29.69 40.50 -2.97
N THR A 363 -30.55 41.48 -2.66
CA THR A 363 -30.15 42.88 -2.54
C THR A 363 -29.28 43.10 -1.29
N PRO A 364 -28.42 44.14 -1.26
CA PRO A 364 -27.57 44.41 -0.09
C PRO A 364 -28.39 44.55 1.19
N GLU A 365 -29.57 45.15 1.11
CA GLU A 365 -30.50 45.31 2.24
C GLU A 365 -30.99 43.97 2.78
N ALA A 366 -31.34 43.03 1.90
CA ALA A 366 -31.80 41.70 2.29
C ALA A 366 -30.66 40.86 2.90
N VAL A 367 -29.45 40.95 2.35
CA VAL A 367 -28.26 40.29 2.91
C VAL A 367 -27.93 40.88 4.28
N PHE A 368 -27.95 42.21 4.40
CA PHE A 368 -27.64 42.90 5.64
C PHE A 368 -28.68 42.61 6.74
N ALA A 369 -29.96 42.51 6.39
CA ALA A 369 -31.01 42.13 7.32
C ALA A 369 -30.80 40.72 7.91
N VAL A 370 -30.37 39.75 7.10
CA VAL A 370 -30.05 38.39 7.59
C VAL A 370 -28.86 38.40 8.54
N LEU A 371 -27.85 39.24 8.30
CA LEU A 371 -26.68 39.34 9.17
C LEU A 371 -27.00 39.95 10.55
N LEU A 372 -28.06 40.75 10.65
CA LEU A 372 -28.51 41.36 11.92
C LEU A 372 -29.61 40.57 12.64
N ASP A 373 -30.32 39.68 11.93
CA ASP A 373 -31.36 38.83 12.53
C ASP A 373 -30.74 37.56 13.15
N PRO A 374 -30.77 37.39 14.48
CA PRO A 374 -30.20 36.21 15.14
C PRO A 374 -30.84 34.88 14.71
N VAL A 375 -32.14 34.88 14.39
CA VAL A 375 -32.84 33.65 13.99
C VAL A 375 -32.41 33.24 12.58
N ALA A 376 -32.28 34.21 11.68
CA ALA A 376 -31.79 33.97 10.33
C ALA A 376 -30.29 33.61 10.35
N LEU A 377 -29.48 34.35 11.12
CA LEU A 377 -28.04 34.15 11.25
C LEU A 377 -27.70 32.76 11.81
N ALA A 378 -28.47 32.23 12.76
CA ALA A 378 -28.29 30.87 13.27
C ALA A 378 -28.38 29.80 12.17
N ARG A 379 -29.21 30.03 11.13
CA ARG A 379 -29.36 29.11 9.98
C ARG A 379 -28.27 29.29 8.92
N VAL A 380 -27.50 30.38 9.01
CA VAL A 380 -26.40 30.72 8.09
C VAL A 380 -25.05 30.22 8.59
N ILE A 381 -24.88 30.06 9.91
CA ILE A 381 -23.63 29.58 10.51
C ILE A 381 -23.56 28.05 10.40
N PRO A 382 -22.59 27.49 9.65
CA PRO A 382 -22.46 26.04 9.52
C PRO A 382 -22.17 25.37 10.87
N GLY A 383 -22.93 24.31 11.19
CA GLY A 383 -22.77 23.57 12.44
C GLY A 383 -23.31 24.28 13.69
N CYS A 384 -24.07 25.37 13.53
CA CYS A 384 -24.73 26.06 14.64
C CYS A 384 -25.86 25.21 15.24
N ASN A 385 -25.70 24.85 16.51
CA ASN A 385 -26.69 24.12 17.30
C ASN A 385 -27.61 25.09 18.07
N ALA A 386 -27.09 26.25 18.49
CA ALA A 386 -27.84 27.28 19.20
C ALA A 386 -27.17 28.65 19.01
N LEU A 387 -27.98 29.71 18.93
CA LEU A 387 -27.53 31.11 18.95
C LEU A 387 -28.43 31.92 19.88
N THR A 388 -27.86 32.60 20.87
CA THR A 388 -28.61 33.36 21.88
C THR A 388 -28.04 34.77 21.98
N SER A 389 -28.91 35.78 21.92
CA SER A 389 -28.50 37.17 22.15
C SER A 389 -28.09 37.37 23.61
N ILE A 390 -26.93 37.98 23.82
CA ILE A 390 -26.38 38.32 25.16
C ILE A 390 -26.16 39.82 25.35
N GLY A 391 -26.50 40.63 24.33
CA GLY A 391 -26.42 42.09 24.37
C GLY A 391 -26.62 42.69 22.97
N PRO A 392 -26.65 44.03 22.85
CA PRO A 392 -26.73 44.69 21.55
C PRO A 392 -25.58 44.22 20.65
N ASN A 393 -25.92 43.64 19.50
CA ASN A 393 -24.96 43.12 18.52
C ASN A 393 -23.99 42.07 19.09
N ARG A 394 -24.38 41.34 20.16
CA ARG A 394 -23.56 40.29 20.79
C ARG A 394 -24.36 39.01 20.99
N TYR A 395 -23.76 37.88 20.64
CA TYR A 395 -24.41 36.58 20.64
C TYR A 395 -23.50 35.51 21.24
N ARG A 396 -24.09 34.54 21.91
CA ARG A 396 -23.46 33.27 22.28
C ARG A 396 -23.93 32.20 21.32
N ALA A 397 -22.99 31.50 20.69
CA ALA A 397 -23.24 30.43 19.74
C ALA A 397 -22.69 29.10 20.26
N ASP A 398 -23.38 28.01 19.95
CA ASP A 398 -22.88 26.66 20.10
C ASP A 398 -22.67 26.11 18.69
N VAL A 399 -21.42 25.89 18.30
CA VAL A 399 -21.06 25.55 16.91
C VAL A 399 -20.15 24.34 16.86
N THR A 400 -20.53 23.34 16.07
CA THR A 400 -19.66 22.19 15.79
C THR A 400 -18.85 22.46 14.51
N VAL A 401 -17.54 22.57 14.63
CA VAL A 401 -16.63 22.79 13.50
C VAL A 401 -15.73 21.56 13.31
N GLY A 402 -15.65 21.09 12.07
CA GLY A 402 -14.74 20.02 11.65
C GLY A 402 -13.52 20.58 10.94
N VAL A 403 -12.32 20.20 11.38
CA VAL A 403 -11.03 20.49 10.72
C VAL A 403 -10.28 19.17 10.54
N GLY A 404 -10.31 18.63 9.32
CA GLY A 404 -9.75 17.31 8.99
C GLY A 404 -10.36 16.21 9.84
N MET A 405 -9.55 15.51 10.64
CA MET A 405 -9.99 14.42 11.52
C MET A 405 -10.62 14.91 12.85
N ILE A 406 -10.50 16.20 13.18
CA ILE A 406 -10.98 16.76 14.44
C ILE A 406 -12.37 17.37 14.22
N LYS A 407 -13.40 16.82 14.86
CA LYS A 407 -14.69 17.49 15.04
C LYS A 407 -14.79 17.99 16.47
N ALA A 408 -15.05 19.28 16.63
CA ALA A 408 -15.11 19.89 17.95
C ALA A 408 -16.31 20.82 18.08
N ARG A 409 -16.95 20.73 19.24
CA ARG A 409 -18.04 21.61 19.62
C ARG A 409 -17.45 22.81 20.36
N TYR A 410 -17.72 24.00 19.84
CA TYR A 410 -17.24 25.26 20.38
C TYR A 410 -18.39 26.01 21.05
N ALA A 411 -18.16 26.44 22.28
CA ALA A 411 -18.92 27.53 22.86
C ALA A 411 -18.27 28.83 22.37
N ALA A 412 -18.97 29.56 21.50
CA ALA A 412 -18.49 30.77 20.87
C ALA A 412 -19.26 32.01 21.32
N GLU A 413 -18.59 33.15 21.32
CA GLU A 413 -19.20 34.46 21.42
C GLU A 413 -18.89 35.24 20.15
N VAL A 414 -19.90 35.90 19.61
CA VAL A 414 -19.86 36.65 18.36
C VAL A 414 -20.31 38.08 18.63
N ALA A 415 -19.58 39.05 18.10
CA ALA A 415 -19.90 40.47 18.18
C ALA A 415 -19.92 41.10 16.78
N LEU A 416 -20.89 41.98 16.54
CA LEU A 416 -20.96 42.83 15.35
C LEU A 416 -20.60 44.26 15.74
N SER A 417 -19.72 44.89 14.97
CA SER A 417 -19.26 46.27 15.15
C SER A 417 -19.06 46.96 13.80
N GLU A 418 -18.72 48.26 13.79
CA GLU A 418 -18.55 49.03 12.54
C GLU A 418 -19.74 48.89 11.55
N ILE A 419 -20.97 48.90 12.10
CA ILE A 419 -22.19 48.64 11.33
C ILE A 419 -22.59 49.92 10.59
N GLU A 420 -22.52 49.88 9.27
CA GLU A 420 -22.98 50.92 8.34
C GLU A 420 -23.98 50.27 7.38
N ALA A 421 -25.27 50.31 7.74
CA ALA A 421 -26.31 49.65 6.96
C ALA A 421 -26.56 50.37 5.63
N PRO A 422 -26.75 49.65 4.49
CA PRO A 422 -26.61 48.21 4.28
C PRO A 422 -25.21 47.80 3.77
N HIS A 423 -24.21 48.67 3.87
CA HIS A 423 -22.97 48.57 3.11
C HIS A 423 -21.83 47.82 3.81
N ARG A 424 -21.77 47.84 5.14
CA ARG A 424 -20.58 47.34 5.84
C ARG A 424 -20.85 46.92 7.28
N LEU A 425 -20.19 45.85 7.72
CA LEU A 425 -20.08 45.48 9.13
C LEU A 425 -18.80 44.71 9.41
N ARG A 426 -18.34 44.72 10.66
CA ARG A 426 -17.27 43.85 11.17
C ARG A 426 -17.87 42.76 12.05
N LEU A 427 -17.50 41.52 11.77
CA LEU A 427 -17.80 40.35 12.58
C LEU A 427 -16.54 40.00 13.39
N ALA A 428 -16.68 39.81 14.70
CA ALA A 428 -15.64 39.27 15.55
C ALA A 428 -16.17 38.08 16.34
N GLY A 429 -15.36 37.04 16.48
CA GLY A 429 -15.77 35.82 17.16
C GLY A 429 -14.64 35.22 17.99
N SER A 430 -15.00 34.61 19.12
CA SER A 430 -14.08 33.78 19.90
C SER A 430 -14.79 32.52 20.35
N GLY A 431 -14.15 31.37 20.23
CA GLY A 431 -14.69 30.08 20.61
C GLY A 431 -13.71 29.24 21.42
N LEU A 432 -14.25 28.49 22.38
CA LEU A 432 -13.51 27.52 23.19
C LEU A 432 -14.10 26.12 22.97
N SER A 433 -13.22 25.13 22.86
CA SER A 433 -13.57 23.71 22.84
C SER A 433 -12.60 22.89 23.70
N SER A 434 -12.85 21.59 23.84
CA SER A 434 -11.94 20.64 24.49
C SER A 434 -10.59 20.48 23.74
N VAL A 435 -10.54 20.86 22.47
CA VAL A 435 -9.36 20.67 21.60
C VAL A 435 -8.60 21.97 21.33
N GLY A 436 -9.11 23.13 21.75
CA GLY A 436 -8.40 24.40 21.55
C GLY A 436 -9.29 25.64 21.58
N THR A 437 -8.67 26.80 21.37
CA THR A 437 -9.35 28.09 21.20
C THR A 437 -9.24 28.57 19.77
N ALA A 438 -10.29 29.25 19.29
CA ALA A 438 -10.26 30.00 18.05
C ALA A 438 -10.71 31.44 18.32
N LYS A 439 -10.04 32.42 17.72
CA LYS A 439 -10.47 33.83 17.72
C LYS A 439 -10.34 34.36 16.31
N GLY A 440 -11.20 35.27 15.90
CA GLY A 440 -11.06 35.89 14.59
C GLY A 440 -11.93 37.13 14.42
N SER A 441 -11.56 37.95 13.46
CA SER A 441 -12.35 39.09 13.02
C SER A 441 -12.29 39.20 11.50
N GLY A 442 -13.38 39.63 10.89
CA GLY A 442 -13.44 39.92 9.47
C GLY A 442 -14.36 41.08 9.17
N LEU A 443 -13.97 41.88 8.18
CA LEU A 443 -14.81 42.92 7.64
C LEU A 443 -15.60 42.39 6.45
N VAL A 444 -16.88 42.73 6.38
CA VAL A 444 -17.77 42.41 5.27
C VAL A 444 -18.29 43.70 4.67
N SER A 445 -18.16 43.85 3.35
CA SER A 445 -18.66 44.98 2.57
C SER A 445 -19.61 44.49 1.48
N LEU A 446 -20.72 45.19 1.29
CA LEU A 446 -21.81 44.83 0.37
C LEU A 446 -22.02 45.95 -0.65
N GLU A 447 -21.90 45.60 -1.93
CA GLU A 447 -22.13 46.50 -3.07
C GLU A 447 -23.20 45.93 -4.00
N PRO A 448 -24.13 46.74 -4.53
CA PRO A 448 -25.07 46.28 -5.55
C PRO A 448 -24.35 45.80 -6.82
N LYS A 449 -24.72 44.63 -7.34
CA LYS A 449 -24.18 44.11 -8.61
C LYS A 449 -25.17 43.19 -9.32
N ASP A 450 -25.50 43.49 -10.59
CA ASP A 450 -26.32 42.65 -11.49
C ASP A 450 -27.65 42.15 -10.89
N GLY A 451 -28.35 43.00 -10.11
CA GLY A 451 -29.60 42.62 -9.44
C GLY A 451 -29.42 41.79 -8.16
N GLY A 452 -28.18 41.57 -7.72
CA GLY A 452 -27.79 40.97 -6.44
C GLY A 452 -26.76 41.82 -5.69
N THR A 453 -25.93 41.17 -4.87
CA THR A 453 -24.91 41.81 -4.02
C THR A 453 -23.53 41.23 -4.29
N LEU A 454 -22.56 42.07 -4.59
CA LEU A 454 -21.14 41.73 -4.46
C LEU A 454 -20.74 41.87 -2.99
N LEU A 455 -20.47 40.75 -2.33
CA LEU A 455 -19.93 40.69 -0.98
C LEU A 455 -18.41 40.57 -1.07
N ARG A 456 -17.70 41.55 -0.51
CA ARG A 456 -16.26 41.50 -0.27
C ARG A 456 -16.01 41.20 1.20
N TYR A 457 -15.00 40.39 1.49
CA TYR A 457 -14.61 40.12 2.86
C TYR A 457 -13.09 40.05 3.03
N ASP A 458 -12.64 40.46 4.21
CA ASP A 458 -11.36 40.09 4.78
C ASP A 458 -11.59 39.33 6.08
N TYR A 459 -10.65 38.48 6.48
CA TYR A 459 -10.62 37.94 7.83
C TYR A 459 -9.19 37.67 8.30
N GLU A 460 -9.04 37.77 9.61
CA GLU A 460 -7.90 37.28 10.37
C GLU A 460 -8.41 36.36 11.47
N ALA A 461 -7.75 35.22 11.66
CA ALA A 461 -8.10 34.27 12.71
C ALA A 461 -6.86 33.66 13.35
N GLU A 462 -6.94 33.40 14.64
CA GLU A 462 -5.92 32.76 15.44
C GLU A 462 -6.50 31.48 16.05
N VAL A 463 -5.80 30.37 15.85
CA VAL A 463 -6.19 29.06 16.40
C VAL A 463 -5.07 28.52 17.27
N SER A 464 -5.43 28.03 18.46
CA SER A 464 -4.50 27.47 19.44
C SER A 464 -4.96 26.09 19.93
N GLY A 465 -4.10 25.37 20.66
CA GLY A 465 -4.39 24.04 21.20
C GLY A 465 -4.14 22.91 20.21
N LYS A 466 -4.75 21.73 20.47
CA LYS A 466 -4.60 20.52 19.63
C LYS A 466 -5.06 20.76 18.18
N VAL A 467 -6.02 21.66 17.97
CA VAL A 467 -6.47 22.06 16.62
C VAL A 467 -5.36 22.75 15.84
N ALA A 468 -4.46 23.48 16.48
CA ALA A 468 -3.34 24.14 15.79
C ALA A 468 -2.25 23.15 15.30
N ALA A 469 -2.25 21.92 15.83
CA ALA A 469 -1.30 20.87 15.47
C ALA A 469 -1.53 20.28 14.08
N VAL A 470 -2.73 20.46 13.50
CA VAL A 470 -3.10 19.91 12.17
C VAL A 470 -2.41 20.59 10.98
N GLY A 471 -1.65 21.66 11.23
CA GLY A 471 -0.87 22.38 10.21
C GLY A 471 -1.64 23.51 9.51
N GLY A 472 -0.91 24.58 9.13
CA GLY A 472 -1.51 25.82 8.59
C GLY A 472 -2.29 25.61 7.28
N ARG A 473 -1.76 24.81 6.37
CA ARG A 473 -2.42 24.50 5.08
C ARG A 473 -3.79 23.83 5.25
N MET A 474 -3.92 22.93 6.23
CA MET A 474 -5.19 22.24 6.48
C MET A 474 -6.21 23.17 7.13
N LEU A 475 -5.76 24.05 8.03
CA LEU A 475 -6.60 25.08 8.64
C LEU A 475 -7.12 26.09 7.60
N GLU A 476 -6.27 26.56 6.68
CA GLU A 476 -6.67 27.44 5.58
C GLU A 476 -7.71 26.77 4.66
N GLY A 477 -7.50 25.49 4.33
CA GLY A 477 -8.44 24.71 3.52
C GLY A 477 -9.81 24.57 4.19
N ALA A 478 -9.83 24.24 5.49
CA ALA A 478 -11.06 24.14 6.27
C ALA A 478 -11.79 25.50 6.38
N ALA A 479 -11.06 26.59 6.62
CA ALA A 479 -11.63 27.93 6.69
C ALA A 479 -12.31 28.34 5.37
N LYS A 480 -11.69 28.06 4.22
CA LYS A 480 -12.29 28.30 2.90
C LYS A 480 -13.58 27.53 2.68
N ILE A 481 -13.64 26.27 3.12
CA ILE A 481 -14.85 25.43 3.01
C ILE A 481 -15.97 26.00 3.88
N VAL A 482 -15.68 26.34 5.14
CA VAL A 482 -16.67 26.90 6.07
C VAL A 482 -17.21 28.24 5.57
N LEU A 483 -16.33 29.14 5.09
CA LEU A 483 -16.74 30.42 4.51
C LEU A 483 -17.62 30.24 3.27
N LYS A 484 -17.26 29.30 2.39
CA LYS A 484 -18.09 28.98 1.22
C LYS A 484 -19.49 28.52 1.63
N GLN A 485 -19.59 27.60 2.58
CA GLN A 485 -20.88 27.11 3.10
C GLN A 485 -21.70 28.23 3.73
N LEU A 486 -21.05 29.09 4.52
CA LEU A 486 -21.67 30.23 5.17
C LEU A 486 -22.27 31.19 4.13
N PHE A 487 -21.52 31.60 3.11
CA PHE A 487 -22.02 32.51 2.08
C PHE A 487 -23.12 31.88 1.20
N GLU A 488 -23.02 30.58 0.91
CA GLU A 488 -24.08 29.84 0.21
C GLU A 488 -25.38 29.77 1.05
N GLN A 489 -25.29 29.65 2.37
CA GLN A 489 -26.46 29.70 3.26
C GLN A 489 -26.99 31.13 3.40
N LEU A 490 -26.11 32.13 3.48
CA LEU A 490 -26.46 33.54 3.54
C LEU A 490 -27.26 33.98 2.31
N GLY A 491 -26.79 33.65 1.11
CA GLY A 491 -27.50 33.94 -0.13
C GLY A 491 -28.88 33.26 -0.19
N ARG A 492 -29.00 32.03 0.30
CA ARG A 492 -30.28 31.31 0.37
C ARG A 492 -31.27 31.92 1.36
N GLN A 493 -30.81 32.35 2.53
CA GLN A 493 -31.67 33.01 3.52
C GLN A 493 -32.10 34.41 3.04
N ALA A 494 -31.19 35.16 2.42
CA ALA A 494 -31.45 36.52 1.94
C ALA A 494 -32.33 36.57 0.67
N GLY A 495 -32.29 35.54 -0.18
CA GLY A 495 -33.06 35.48 -1.44
C GLY A 495 -34.57 35.23 -1.26
N GLY A 496 -35.04 34.88 -0.06
CA GLY A 496 -36.43 34.51 0.22
C GLY A 496 -36.90 33.24 -0.52
N PRO A 497 -38.15 32.74 -0.27
CA PRO A 497 -38.65 31.50 -0.88
C PRO A 497 -38.90 31.55 -2.41
N GLY A 498 -38.51 32.63 -3.10
CA GLY A 498 -38.91 32.93 -4.47
C GLY A 498 -37.83 32.81 -5.54
N THR A 499 -36.57 32.55 -5.20
CA THR A 499 -35.44 32.55 -6.16
C THR A 499 -34.55 31.31 -6.03
N ALA A 500 -35.15 30.14 -5.80
CA ALA A 500 -34.46 28.90 -6.11
C ALA A 500 -34.31 28.78 -7.64
N SER A 501 -33.16 29.17 -8.18
CA SER A 501 -32.74 28.61 -9.47
C SER A 501 -32.67 27.10 -9.26
N ALA A 502 -33.64 26.36 -9.79
CA ALA A 502 -33.69 24.91 -9.69
C ALA A 502 -32.32 24.32 -10.08
N PRO A 503 -31.81 23.30 -9.36
CA PRO A 503 -30.60 22.63 -9.79
C PRO A 503 -30.82 22.18 -11.22
N THR A 504 -29.95 22.63 -12.13
CA THR A 504 -30.04 22.28 -13.55
C THR A 504 -29.89 20.76 -13.63
N SER A 505 -31.03 20.08 -13.82
CA SER A 505 -31.12 18.66 -14.09
C SER A 505 -30.05 18.28 -15.10
N TRP A 506 -29.32 17.19 -14.81
CA TRP A 506 -28.23 16.71 -15.67
C TRP A 506 -28.67 16.57 -17.15
N TRP A 507 -29.98 16.35 -17.37
CA TRP A 507 -30.62 16.27 -18.66
C TRP A 507 -30.58 17.59 -19.45
N ARG A 508 -30.69 18.75 -18.79
CA ARG A 508 -30.57 20.06 -19.45
C ARG A 508 -29.13 20.38 -19.86
N ARG A 509 -28.13 19.92 -19.09
CA ARG A 509 -26.70 20.06 -19.44
C ARG A 509 -26.31 19.14 -20.61
N LEU A 510 -26.93 17.96 -20.69
CA LEU A 510 -26.77 17.04 -21.82
C LEU A 510 -27.38 17.63 -23.10
N LEU A 511 -28.58 18.22 -23.02
CA LEU A 511 -29.27 18.83 -24.15
C LEU A 511 -28.58 20.10 -24.68
N GLN A 512 -27.98 20.92 -23.81
CA GLN A 512 -27.17 22.07 -24.25
C GLN A 512 -25.84 21.66 -24.91
N ARG A 513 -25.29 20.49 -24.60
CA ARG A 513 -24.06 19.98 -25.24
C ARG A 513 -24.29 19.27 -26.58
N LEU A 514 -25.55 18.91 -26.90
CA LEU A 514 -25.90 18.23 -28.15
C LEU A 514 -26.43 19.14 -29.27
N GLY A 515 -26.48 20.45 -29.04
CA GLY A 515 -26.56 21.46 -30.11
C GLY A 515 -27.95 21.70 -30.70
N GLY A 516 -28.31 22.99 -30.81
CA GLY A 516 -29.49 23.43 -31.55
C GLY A 516 -29.80 24.89 -31.26
N ALA A 517 -29.20 25.80 -32.03
CA ALA A 517 -29.57 27.20 -32.07
C ALA A 517 -31.05 27.36 -32.43
N LYS A 518 -31.76 28.17 -31.63
CA LYS A 518 -32.52 29.34 -32.07
C LYS A 518 -32.82 30.24 -30.88
#